data_AF-A0A453IHA0-F1
#
_entry.id   AF-A0A453IHA0-F1
#
_cell.length_a   1.000
_cell.length_b   1.000
_cell.length_c   1.000
_cell.angle_alpha   90.00
_cell.angle_beta   90.00
_cell.angle_gamma   90.00
#
_symmetry.space_group_name_H-M   'P 1'
#
loop_
_entity.id
_entity.type
_entity.pdbx_description
1 polymer ?
#
loop_
_entity_poly.entity_id
_entity_poly.type
_entity_poly.pdbx_seq_one_letter_code
_entity_poly.pdbx_strand_id
1 'polypeptide(L)'
;MAAAPTSHQLAAGAPWSSLPRGGFRALTDSAPASVRFSVGRRRAARLEVKAAGNIFGDYFQVATYGESHGGGVGCVISGCPPRIPLTEEDMQGDLDRRRPGQSRITTPRKETDTCKILSGTYEGMTTGTPIHVLVPNTDQRGGDYTEMAKAYRPSHADLTYDLKYGVRSVQGGGRSSARETIGRVAAGAVAKKILKLKCGVEILAFVSKVHQVVLPEDAVDYEALTLDQVRGCHPFD
;
A
#
# COMPACT_ATOMS: atom_id res chain seq x y z
N MET A 1 27.94 -32.05 47.40
CA MET A 1 29.11 -31.47 46.70
C MET A 1 29.36 -30.09 47.29
N ALA A 2 30.43 -29.98 48.08
CA ALA A 2 30.77 -28.78 48.84
C ALA A 2 31.56 -27.80 47.97
N ALA A 3 31.26 -26.51 48.07
CA ALA A 3 32.10 -25.42 47.57
C ALA A 3 32.53 -24.56 48.77
N ALA A 4 33.83 -24.50 49.02
CA ALA A 4 34.45 -23.70 50.06
C ALA A 4 34.64 -22.24 49.60
N PRO A 5 34.57 -21.25 50.51
CA PRO A 5 34.81 -19.85 50.21
C PRO A 5 36.30 -19.49 50.40
N THR A 6 36.83 -18.59 49.56
CA THR A 6 38.12 -17.93 49.80
C THR A 6 37.89 -16.49 50.21
N SER A 7 38.40 -16.19 51.40
CA SER A 7 38.49 -14.88 52.05
C SER A 7 39.84 -14.23 51.72
N HIS A 8 39.94 -12.91 51.87
CA HIS A 8 41.09 -12.17 52.44
C HIS A 8 40.71 -10.66 52.43
N GLN A 9 40.17 -10.14 53.51
CA GLN A 9 40.84 -9.47 54.64
C GLN A 9 41.59 -8.17 54.27
N LEU A 10 40.92 -7.05 54.59
CA LEU A 10 41.48 -5.75 54.89
C LEU A 10 42.28 -5.81 56.21
N ALA A 11 43.42 -5.14 56.26
CA ALA A 11 44.00 -4.66 57.51
C ALA A 11 44.64 -3.28 57.30
N ALA A 12 44.14 -2.31 58.06
CA ALA A 12 44.66 -0.97 58.19
C ALA A 12 45.81 -0.93 59.20
N GLY A 13 46.86 -0.16 58.89
CA GLY A 13 47.93 0.22 59.81
C GLY A 13 48.03 1.74 59.87
N ALA A 14 48.07 2.28 61.09
CA ALA A 14 47.96 3.70 61.45
C ALA A 14 49.33 4.44 61.42
N PRO A 15 49.53 5.66 61.99
CA PRO A 15 49.88 6.84 61.21
C PRO A 15 51.19 7.57 61.59
N TRP A 16 51.62 8.44 60.66
CA TRP A 16 52.25 9.77 60.81
C TRP A 16 53.50 10.00 61.69
N SER A 17 54.59 10.36 61.00
CA SER A 17 55.57 11.41 61.34
C SER A 17 56.40 11.66 60.06
N SER A 18 57.02 12.78 59.69
CA SER A 18 57.09 14.17 60.16
C SER A 18 57.90 14.95 59.10
N LEU A 19 57.50 16.21 58.88
CA LEU A 19 58.28 17.36 58.39
C LEU A 19 58.50 17.59 56.87
N PRO A 20 58.47 18.88 56.44
CA PRO A 20 58.50 19.31 55.04
C PRO A 20 59.91 19.71 54.60
N ARG A 21 60.28 19.43 53.34
CA ARG A 21 61.36 20.13 52.65
C ARG A 21 60.94 20.44 51.23
N GLY A 22 60.92 21.73 50.91
CA GLY A 22 60.64 22.25 49.59
C GLY A 22 61.65 21.79 48.55
N GLY A 23 61.19 21.75 47.30
CA GLY A 23 62.05 21.47 46.16
C GLY A 23 61.24 21.30 44.89
N PHE A 24 61.38 22.28 43.99
CA PHE A 24 61.17 22.21 42.55
C PHE A 24 59.76 21.89 42.03
N ARG A 25 59.10 22.93 41.52
CA ARG A 25 57.91 22.83 40.67
C ARG A 25 58.33 22.21 39.33
N ALA A 26 58.16 20.89 39.20
CA ALA A 26 58.28 20.20 37.93
C ALA A 26 57.06 20.57 37.06
N LEU A 27 57.33 21.26 35.94
CA LEU A 27 56.41 21.45 34.83
C LEU A 27 56.25 20.14 34.06
N THR A 28 55.46 19.20 34.57
CA THR A 28 55.02 18.04 33.78
C THR A 28 53.71 17.49 34.35
N ASP A 29 52.57 17.90 33.79
CA ASP A 29 51.55 16.94 33.37
C ASP A 29 50.48 17.66 32.53
N SER A 30 50.73 17.82 31.23
CA SER A 30 49.64 18.11 30.30
C SER A 30 48.90 16.79 30.05
N ALA A 31 47.91 16.49 30.90
CA ALA A 31 46.96 15.42 30.60
C ALA A 31 46.41 15.63 29.18
N PRO A 32 46.32 14.58 28.33
CA PRO A 32 45.76 14.74 27.01
C PRO A 32 44.32 15.27 27.15
N ALA A 33 44.01 16.34 26.43
CA ALA A 33 42.67 16.92 26.41
C ALA A 33 41.68 15.84 25.94
N SER A 34 41.01 15.19 26.89
CA SER A 34 39.98 14.20 26.58
C SER A 34 38.67 14.93 26.30
N VAL A 35 38.26 14.94 25.03
CA VAL A 35 36.94 15.43 24.64
C VAL A 35 35.91 14.38 25.03
N ARG A 36 35.18 14.62 26.11
CA ARG A 36 34.02 13.79 26.48
C ARG A 36 32.81 14.23 25.67
N PHE A 37 32.45 13.44 24.67
CA PHE A 37 31.15 13.60 24.02
C PHE A 37 30.06 13.02 24.93
N SER A 38 29.26 13.89 25.55
CA SER A 38 27.99 13.45 26.15
C SER A 38 26.97 13.23 25.04
N VAL A 39 26.83 11.99 24.56
CA VAL A 39 25.67 11.63 23.74
C VAL A 39 24.47 11.59 24.66
N GLY A 40 23.76 12.72 24.77
CA GLY A 40 22.49 12.77 25.48
C GLY A 40 21.58 11.67 24.91
N ARG A 41 20.95 10.87 25.79
CA ARG A 41 19.90 9.94 25.37
C ARG A 41 18.85 10.75 24.63
N ARG A 42 18.86 10.72 23.29
CA ARG A 42 17.72 11.22 22.51
C ARG A 42 16.52 10.44 23.04
N ARG A 43 15.56 11.13 23.65
CA ARG A 43 14.25 10.55 23.93
C ARG A 43 13.81 9.87 22.63
N ALA A 44 13.50 8.58 22.69
CA ALA A 44 12.93 7.88 21.54
C ALA A 44 11.78 8.74 21.04
N ALA A 45 11.88 9.27 19.83
CA ALA A 45 10.81 10.04 19.24
C ALA A 45 9.57 9.15 19.27
N ARG A 46 8.49 9.63 19.89
CA ARG A 46 7.22 8.91 19.89
C ARG A 46 6.74 8.87 18.45
N LEU A 47 6.94 7.72 17.80
CA LEU A 47 6.57 7.54 16.40
C LEU A 47 5.05 7.42 16.34
N GLU A 48 4.38 8.47 15.87
CA GLU A 48 2.94 8.47 15.67
C GLU A 48 2.64 8.00 14.24
N VAL A 49 2.06 6.81 14.12
CA VAL A 49 1.65 6.26 12.83
C VAL A 49 0.30 6.84 12.45
N LYS A 50 0.27 7.75 11.47
CA LYS A 50 -0.97 8.22 10.84
C LYS A 50 -1.33 7.31 9.67
N ALA A 51 -2.41 6.53 9.83
CA ALA A 51 -2.98 5.77 8.74
C ALA A 51 -3.45 6.73 7.64
N ALA A 52 -3.15 6.40 6.38
CA ALA A 52 -3.73 7.10 5.25
C ALA A 52 -5.18 6.61 5.07
N GLY A 53 -6.12 7.53 4.87
CA GLY A 53 -7.51 7.18 4.57
C GLY A 53 -7.65 6.42 3.25
N ASN A 54 -8.79 5.75 3.09
CA ASN A 54 -9.14 4.96 1.91
C ASN A 54 -10.35 5.52 1.15
N ILE A 55 -10.76 6.74 1.46
CA ILE A 55 -11.96 7.39 0.92
C ILE A 55 -11.52 8.45 -0.10
N PHE A 56 -12.18 8.45 -1.26
CA PHE A 56 -12.01 9.45 -2.32
C PHE A 56 -13.36 10.10 -2.65
N GLY A 57 -13.38 11.41 -2.90
CA GLY A 57 -14.57 12.18 -3.27
C GLY A 57 -15.25 12.88 -2.09
N ASP A 58 -16.09 13.88 -2.41
CA ASP A 58 -16.81 14.70 -1.42
C ASP A 58 -18.26 14.26 -1.26
N TYR A 59 -19.02 14.27 -2.37
CA TYR A 59 -20.43 13.85 -2.40
C TYR A 59 -20.58 12.39 -2.82
N PHE A 60 -20.00 12.05 -3.98
CA PHE A 60 -19.88 10.66 -4.41
C PHE A 60 -18.58 10.10 -3.84
N GLN A 61 -18.69 9.47 -2.67
CA GLN A 61 -17.54 8.99 -1.91
C GLN A 61 -17.30 7.52 -2.18
N VAL A 62 -16.05 7.15 -2.41
CA VAL A 62 -15.63 5.77 -2.67
C VAL A 62 -14.61 5.37 -1.62
N ALA A 63 -14.98 4.41 -0.78
CA ALA A 63 -14.07 3.76 0.17
C ALA A 63 -13.61 2.42 -0.41
N THR A 64 -12.34 2.27 -0.79
CA THR A 64 -11.81 0.98 -1.25
C THR A 64 -11.34 0.12 -0.08
N TYR A 65 -11.42 -1.21 -0.21
CA TYR A 65 -10.96 -2.13 0.84
C TYR A 65 -10.39 -3.43 0.26
N GLY A 66 -9.71 -4.16 1.13
CA GLY A 66 -9.22 -5.52 0.87
C GLY A 66 -7.78 -5.59 0.39
N GLU A 67 -7.21 -6.78 0.59
CA GLU A 67 -5.85 -7.13 0.23
C GLU A 67 -5.85 -8.17 -0.90
N SER A 68 -4.81 -8.13 -1.72
CA SER A 68 -4.68 -9.04 -2.88
C SER A 68 -4.67 -10.55 -2.57
N HIS A 69 -4.40 -10.94 -1.33
CA HIS A 69 -4.40 -12.33 -0.87
C HIS A 69 -5.31 -12.52 0.36
N GLY A 70 -6.21 -11.56 0.62
CA GLY A 70 -7.29 -11.71 1.61
C GLY A 70 -8.51 -12.40 1.00
N GLY A 71 -9.63 -12.40 1.72
CA GLY A 71 -10.89 -13.01 1.24
C GLY A 71 -11.50 -12.34 0.00
N GLY A 72 -11.14 -11.09 -0.29
CA GLY A 72 -11.58 -10.35 -1.46
C GLY A 72 -11.19 -8.88 -1.40
N VAL A 73 -11.47 -8.17 -2.48
CA VAL A 73 -11.31 -6.71 -2.59
C VAL A 73 -12.63 -6.08 -3.00
N GLY A 74 -12.76 -4.76 -2.84
CA GLY A 74 -13.98 -4.09 -3.26
C GLY A 74 -14.03 -2.62 -2.89
N CYS A 75 -15.24 -2.10 -2.91
CA CYS A 75 -15.52 -0.73 -2.51
C CYS A 75 -16.88 -0.59 -1.83
N VAL A 76 -17.01 0.47 -1.04
CA VAL A 76 -18.29 1.02 -0.60
C VAL A 76 -18.44 2.39 -1.24
N ILE A 77 -19.57 2.60 -1.92
CA ILE A 77 -19.90 3.84 -2.62
C ILE A 77 -21.01 4.54 -1.83
N SER A 78 -20.76 5.76 -1.37
CA SER A 78 -21.75 6.60 -0.71
C SER A 78 -22.11 7.80 -1.58
N GLY A 79 -23.32 8.33 -1.44
CA GLY A 79 -23.82 9.47 -2.20
C GLY A 79 -24.20 9.15 -3.65
N CYS A 80 -24.41 7.88 -3.98
CA CYS A 80 -25.07 7.48 -5.22
C CYS A 80 -26.56 7.87 -5.16
N PRO A 81 -27.11 8.61 -6.15
CA PRO A 81 -28.53 8.95 -6.16
C PRO A 81 -29.44 7.71 -6.19
N PRO A 82 -30.64 7.75 -5.59
CA PRO A 82 -31.60 6.66 -5.69
C PRO A 82 -32.25 6.58 -7.08
N ARG A 83 -32.87 5.42 -7.37
CA ARG A 83 -33.63 5.14 -8.61
C ARG A 83 -32.77 5.17 -9.88
N ILE A 84 -31.50 4.81 -9.76
CA ILE A 84 -30.63 4.53 -10.90
C ILE A 84 -30.67 3.02 -11.14
N PRO A 85 -31.00 2.53 -12.35
CA PRO A 85 -30.89 1.11 -12.66
C PRO A 85 -29.44 0.66 -12.46
N LEU A 86 -29.21 -0.37 -11.66
CA LEU A 86 -27.87 -0.87 -11.37
C LEU A 86 -27.90 -2.38 -11.08
N THR A 87 -27.11 -3.12 -11.84
CA THR A 87 -26.82 -4.55 -11.62
C THR A 87 -25.32 -4.80 -11.72
N GLU A 88 -24.88 -6.00 -11.33
CA GLU A 88 -23.49 -6.44 -11.44
C GLU A 88 -22.95 -6.33 -12.87
N GLU A 89 -23.79 -6.62 -13.87
CA GLU A 89 -23.44 -6.58 -15.29
C GLU A 89 -22.98 -5.19 -15.74
N ASP A 90 -23.52 -4.12 -15.13
CA ASP A 90 -23.11 -2.75 -15.42
C ASP A 90 -21.64 -2.46 -15.05
N MET A 91 -21.12 -3.17 -14.05
CA MET A 91 -19.72 -3.08 -13.63
C MET A 91 -18.85 -4.13 -14.30
N GLN A 92 -19.41 -5.31 -14.62
CA GLN A 92 -18.67 -6.44 -15.12
C GLN A 92 -17.93 -6.13 -16.42
N GLY A 93 -18.51 -5.35 -17.34
CA GLY A 93 -17.84 -4.98 -18.58
C GLY A 93 -16.55 -4.17 -18.38
N ASP A 94 -16.51 -3.28 -17.38
CA ASP A 94 -15.31 -2.50 -17.05
C ASP A 94 -14.31 -3.33 -16.22
N LEU A 95 -14.80 -4.23 -15.34
CA LEU A 95 -13.96 -5.16 -14.58
C LEU A 95 -13.29 -6.19 -15.49
N ASP A 96 -14.01 -6.71 -16.48
CA ASP A 96 -13.46 -7.64 -17.48
C ASP A 96 -12.33 -6.98 -18.25
N ARG A 97 -12.48 -5.72 -18.65
CA ARG A 97 -11.41 -4.93 -19.30
C ARG A 97 -10.18 -4.72 -18.43
N ARG A 98 -10.39 -4.55 -17.12
CA ARG A 98 -9.30 -4.39 -16.14
C ARG A 98 -8.59 -5.72 -15.86
N ARG A 99 -9.31 -6.84 -15.98
CA ARG A 99 -8.87 -8.17 -15.55
C ARG A 99 -7.50 -8.52 -16.14
N PRO A 100 -6.57 -9.03 -15.33
CA PRO A 100 -5.31 -9.54 -15.84
C PRO A 100 -5.52 -10.82 -16.69
N GLY A 101 -4.48 -11.27 -17.38
CA GLY A 101 -4.50 -12.54 -18.11
C GLY A 101 -5.19 -12.47 -19.46
N GLN A 102 -5.49 -11.26 -19.97
CA GLN A 102 -6.05 -11.05 -21.31
C GLN A 102 -5.03 -11.26 -22.44
N SER A 103 -3.72 -11.18 -22.13
CA SER A 103 -2.67 -11.40 -23.12
C SER A 103 -1.49 -12.17 -22.53
N ARG A 104 -0.67 -12.73 -23.41
CA ARG A 104 0.55 -13.49 -23.07
C ARG A 104 1.59 -12.67 -22.28
N ILE A 105 1.44 -11.34 -22.26
CA ILE A 105 2.37 -10.38 -21.62
C ILE A 105 1.89 -10.01 -20.19
N THR A 106 0.65 -10.35 -19.83
CA THR A 106 0.08 -10.03 -18.51
C THR A 106 0.28 -11.16 -17.50
N THR A 107 0.04 -10.89 -16.21
CA THR A 107 0.18 -11.88 -15.14
C THR A 107 -0.67 -13.14 -15.40
N PRO A 108 -0.17 -14.35 -15.07
CA PRO A 108 -0.84 -15.62 -15.37
C PRO A 108 -2.06 -15.94 -14.50
N ARG A 109 -2.42 -15.05 -13.56
CA ARG A 109 -3.57 -15.24 -12.65
C ARG A 109 -4.88 -15.27 -13.45
N LYS A 110 -5.71 -16.28 -13.19
CA LYS A 110 -7.03 -16.47 -13.82
C LYS A 110 -8.18 -16.02 -12.92
N GLU A 111 -8.01 -14.86 -12.31
CA GLU A 111 -9.04 -14.25 -11.49
C GLU A 111 -10.16 -13.73 -12.40
N THR A 112 -11.41 -14.13 -12.18
CA THR A 112 -12.54 -13.74 -13.05
C THR A 112 -12.99 -12.30 -12.82
N ASP A 113 -12.57 -11.68 -11.72
CA ASP A 113 -13.00 -10.34 -11.27
C ASP A 113 -14.53 -10.20 -11.19
N THR A 114 -15.24 -11.29 -10.91
CA THR A 114 -16.70 -11.30 -10.81
C THR A 114 -17.14 -10.51 -9.58
N CYS A 115 -17.90 -9.44 -9.79
CA CYS A 115 -18.42 -8.62 -8.70
C CYS A 115 -19.77 -9.11 -8.17
N LYS A 116 -20.06 -8.72 -6.94
CA LYS A 116 -21.35 -8.90 -6.27
C LYS A 116 -21.73 -7.62 -5.56
N ILE A 117 -22.97 -7.17 -5.73
CA ILE A 117 -23.55 -6.08 -4.97
C ILE A 117 -24.17 -6.67 -3.70
N LEU A 118 -23.67 -6.26 -2.54
CA LEU A 118 -24.12 -6.76 -1.24
C LEU A 118 -25.14 -5.84 -0.56
N SER A 119 -25.22 -4.57 -0.97
CA SER A 119 -26.18 -3.58 -0.44
C SER A 119 -26.31 -2.38 -1.38
N GLY A 120 -27.26 -1.49 -1.09
CA GLY A 120 -27.46 -0.23 -1.82
C GLY A 120 -28.32 -0.35 -3.09
N THR A 121 -28.82 -1.55 -3.39
CA THR A 121 -29.77 -1.82 -4.46
C THR A 121 -30.97 -2.62 -3.94
N TYR A 122 -32.13 -2.41 -4.58
CA TYR A 122 -33.36 -3.16 -4.39
C TYR A 122 -34.08 -3.24 -5.74
N GLU A 123 -34.48 -4.45 -6.16
CA GLU A 123 -35.16 -4.69 -7.46
C GLU A 123 -34.41 -4.06 -8.66
N GLY A 124 -33.07 -4.16 -8.68
CA GLY A 124 -32.25 -3.63 -9.76
C GLY A 124 -32.11 -2.11 -9.79
N MET A 125 -32.51 -1.41 -8.73
CA MET A 125 -32.43 0.04 -8.61
C MET A 125 -31.61 0.45 -7.39
N THR A 126 -30.82 1.52 -7.50
CA THR A 126 -30.14 2.11 -6.34
C THR A 126 -31.15 2.67 -5.34
N THR A 127 -30.90 2.48 -4.05
CA THR A 127 -31.78 2.94 -2.97
C THR A 127 -31.42 4.32 -2.44
N GLY A 128 -30.25 4.86 -2.83
CA GLY A 128 -29.66 6.07 -2.25
C GLY A 128 -28.84 5.83 -0.99
N THR A 129 -28.81 4.58 -0.49
CA THR A 129 -27.94 4.16 0.62
C THR A 129 -26.58 3.69 0.08
N PRO A 130 -25.58 3.47 0.94
CA PRO A 130 -24.28 2.99 0.49
C PRO A 130 -24.38 1.69 -0.32
N ILE A 131 -23.66 1.64 -1.44
CA ILE A 131 -23.56 0.47 -2.32
C ILE A 131 -22.27 -0.26 -1.97
N HIS A 132 -22.39 -1.51 -1.53
CA HIS A 132 -21.24 -2.34 -1.18
C HIS A 132 -20.98 -3.33 -2.32
N VAL A 133 -19.80 -3.25 -2.93
CA VAL A 133 -19.37 -4.15 -4.00
C VAL A 133 -18.22 -5.01 -3.54
N LEU A 134 -18.36 -6.34 -3.66
CA LEU A 134 -17.34 -7.34 -3.34
C LEU A 134 -16.88 -8.08 -4.58
N VAL A 135 -15.57 -8.26 -4.71
CA VAL A 135 -14.95 -9.21 -5.65
C VAL A 135 -14.09 -10.20 -4.85
N PRO A 136 -14.47 -11.49 -4.79
CA PRO A 136 -13.69 -12.49 -4.08
C PRO A 136 -12.35 -12.76 -4.80
N ASN A 137 -11.30 -13.06 -4.04
CA ASN A 137 -10.03 -13.54 -4.61
C ASN A 137 -10.09 -15.07 -4.75
N THR A 138 -9.87 -15.61 -5.96
CA THR A 138 -10.01 -17.05 -6.23
C THR A 138 -8.69 -17.80 -6.39
N ASP A 139 -7.57 -17.12 -6.67
CA ASP A 139 -6.25 -17.73 -6.93
C ASP A 139 -5.24 -17.35 -5.83
N GLN A 140 -5.51 -17.78 -4.59
CA GLN A 140 -4.60 -17.64 -3.46
C GLN A 140 -3.60 -18.80 -3.41
N ARG A 141 -2.47 -18.69 -4.12
CA ARG A 141 -1.37 -19.66 -4.01
C ARG A 141 -0.45 -19.28 -2.85
N GLY A 142 -0.58 -19.96 -1.72
CA GLY A 142 0.23 -19.68 -0.53
C GLY A 142 1.72 -20.05 -0.63
N GLY A 143 2.12 -20.86 -1.62
CA GLY A 143 3.45 -21.51 -1.67
C GLY A 143 4.59 -20.71 -2.31
N ASP A 144 4.29 -19.73 -3.17
CA ASP A 144 5.30 -19.16 -4.09
C ASP A 144 6.12 -17.98 -3.52
N TYR A 145 5.97 -17.65 -2.23
CA TYR A 145 6.42 -16.36 -1.67
C TYR A 145 7.49 -16.45 -0.56
N THR A 146 8.08 -17.63 -0.31
CA THR A 146 9.08 -17.83 0.76
C THR A 146 10.35 -16.99 0.57
N GLU A 147 10.77 -16.75 -0.67
CA GLU A 147 11.90 -15.87 -0.99
C GLU A 147 11.57 -14.38 -0.76
N MET A 148 10.31 -13.96 -0.97
CA MET A 148 9.87 -12.58 -0.73
C MET A 148 9.81 -12.20 0.76
N ALA A 149 9.87 -13.19 1.66
CA ALA A 149 10.03 -12.95 3.08
C ALA A 149 11.40 -12.34 3.40
N LYS A 150 12.45 -12.73 2.65
CA LYS A 150 13.85 -12.47 2.97
C LYS A 150 14.36 -11.11 2.52
N ALA A 151 13.75 -10.52 1.48
CA ALA A 151 14.22 -9.26 0.89
C ALA A 151 13.06 -8.32 0.50
N TYR A 152 13.37 -7.03 0.42
CA TYR A 152 12.47 -6.00 -0.12
C TYR A 152 12.59 -5.92 -1.63
N ARG A 153 11.47 -5.94 -2.36
CA ARG A 153 11.50 -5.83 -3.82
C ARG A 153 11.79 -4.39 -4.25
N PRO A 154 12.76 -4.15 -5.16
CA PRO A 154 12.98 -2.83 -5.72
C PRO A 154 11.70 -2.26 -6.34
N SER A 155 11.49 -0.95 -6.17
CA SER A 155 10.32 -0.22 -6.66
C SER A 155 8.95 -0.67 -6.10
N HIS A 156 8.91 -1.50 -5.06
CA HIS A 156 7.67 -1.90 -4.38
C HIS A 156 7.53 -1.23 -3.01
N ALA A 157 6.31 -1.26 -2.47
CA ALA A 157 5.99 -0.62 -1.19
C ALA A 157 6.44 -1.42 0.04
N ASP A 158 7.12 -2.56 -0.12
CA ASP A 158 7.42 -3.50 0.96
C ASP A 158 8.13 -2.83 2.16
N LEU A 159 9.24 -2.13 1.91
CA LEU A 159 10.03 -1.44 2.95
C LEU A 159 9.24 -0.31 3.60
N THR A 160 8.50 0.48 2.81
CA THR A 160 7.76 1.63 3.35
C THR A 160 6.58 1.19 4.22
N TYR A 161 5.92 0.08 3.87
CA TYR A 161 4.89 -0.53 4.71
C TYR A 161 5.49 -1.07 6.03
N ASP A 162 6.60 -1.78 5.97
CA ASP A 162 7.28 -2.28 7.18
C ASP A 162 7.71 -1.13 8.10
N LEU A 163 8.35 -0.09 7.55
CA LEU A 163 8.81 1.06 8.34
C LEU A 163 7.65 1.88 8.92
N LYS A 164 6.54 2.04 8.16
CA LYS A 164 5.41 2.86 8.58
C LYS A 164 4.46 2.14 9.53
N TYR A 165 4.13 0.89 9.23
CA TYR A 165 3.07 0.14 9.91
C TYR A 165 3.59 -1.02 10.77
N GLY A 166 4.86 -1.42 10.63
CA GLY A 166 5.43 -2.55 11.35
C GLY A 166 4.90 -3.92 10.91
N VAL A 167 4.09 -3.96 9.85
CA VAL A 167 3.47 -5.18 9.33
C VAL A 167 3.45 -5.16 7.80
N ARG A 168 3.86 -6.29 7.20
CA ARG A 168 3.89 -6.50 5.74
C ARG A 168 3.18 -7.78 5.36
N SER A 169 2.40 -7.69 4.30
CA SER A 169 1.78 -8.84 3.62
C SER A 169 2.80 -9.50 2.69
N VAL A 170 3.63 -10.39 3.21
CA VAL A 170 4.71 -11.08 2.48
C VAL A 170 4.21 -11.91 1.28
N GLN A 171 2.97 -12.42 1.36
CA GLN A 171 2.33 -13.24 0.33
C GLN A 171 2.01 -12.46 -0.97
N GLY A 172 2.35 -11.17 -1.05
CA GLY A 172 2.11 -10.37 -2.25
C GLY A 172 2.38 -8.88 -2.03
N GLY A 173 1.60 -8.01 -2.69
CA GLY A 173 1.62 -6.56 -2.46
C GLY A 173 0.68 -6.10 -1.35
N GLY A 174 -0.08 -7.00 -0.71
CA GLY A 174 -1.12 -6.64 0.25
C GLY A 174 -2.08 -5.61 -0.32
N ARG A 175 -2.19 -4.46 0.36
CA ARG A 175 -3.00 -3.30 -0.02
C ARG A 175 -2.37 -2.42 -1.12
N SER A 176 -1.05 -2.45 -1.31
CA SER A 176 -0.38 -1.72 -2.41
C SER A 176 -0.45 -2.45 -3.75
N SER A 177 -1.12 -3.59 -3.80
CA SER A 177 -1.30 -4.37 -5.03
C SER A 177 -2.23 -3.65 -6.00
N ALA A 178 -1.96 -3.82 -7.30
CA ALA A 178 -2.86 -3.40 -8.37
C ALA A 178 -4.28 -4.00 -8.25
N ARG A 179 -4.47 -5.04 -7.43
CA ARG A 179 -5.80 -5.59 -7.10
C ARG A 179 -6.74 -4.55 -6.48
N GLU A 180 -6.22 -3.56 -5.76
CA GLU A 180 -7.02 -2.46 -5.19
C GLU A 180 -7.81 -1.70 -6.25
N THR A 181 -7.29 -1.62 -7.49
CA THR A 181 -7.94 -0.94 -8.61
C THR A 181 -9.31 -1.52 -8.96
N ILE A 182 -9.63 -2.75 -8.55
CA ILE A 182 -10.97 -3.34 -8.70
C ILE A 182 -12.03 -2.44 -8.05
N GLY A 183 -11.80 -1.98 -6.82
CA GLY A 183 -12.73 -1.10 -6.12
C GLY A 183 -12.91 0.23 -6.86
N ARG A 184 -11.83 0.74 -7.48
CA ARG A 184 -11.88 1.97 -8.29
C ARG A 184 -12.66 1.78 -9.58
N VAL A 185 -12.44 0.67 -10.28
CA VAL A 185 -13.11 0.37 -11.55
C VAL A 185 -14.60 0.10 -11.33
N ALA A 186 -14.96 -0.67 -10.30
CA ALA A 186 -16.36 -0.90 -9.94
C ALA A 186 -17.10 0.42 -9.64
N ALA A 187 -16.51 1.27 -8.79
CA ALA A 187 -17.09 2.58 -8.50
C ALA A 187 -17.11 3.52 -9.72
N GLY A 188 -16.07 3.44 -10.57
CA GLY A 188 -15.99 4.18 -11.83
C GLY A 188 -17.09 3.78 -12.82
N ALA A 189 -17.45 2.49 -12.90
CA ALA A 189 -18.56 2.01 -13.72
C ALA A 189 -19.90 2.61 -13.25
N VAL A 190 -20.15 2.63 -11.94
CA VAL A 190 -21.35 3.28 -11.37
C VAL A 190 -21.37 4.77 -11.71
N ALA A 191 -20.25 5.47 -11.52
CA ALA A 191 -20.13 6.89 -11.83
C ALA A 191 -20.35 7.18 -13.33
N LYS A 192 -19.74 6.38 -14.23
CA LYS A 192 -19.94 6.47 -15.67
C LYS A 192 -21.41 6.28 -16.05
N LYS A 193 -22.09 5.31 -15.45
CA LYS A 193 -23.51 5.06 -15.70
C LYS A 193 -24.36 6.27 -15.31
N ILE A 194 -24.10 6.86 -14.15
CA ILE A 194 -24.80 8.08 -13.70
C ILE A 194 -24.55 9.23 -14.68
N LEU A 195 -23.30 9.50 -15.04
CA LEU A 195 -22.93 10.56 -15.96
C LEU A 195 -23.58 10.40 -17.35
N LYS A 196 -23.60 9.17 -17.88
CA LYS A 196 -24.28 8.86 -19.14
C LYS A 196 -25.78 9.10 -19.05
N LEU A 197 -26.45 8.61 -18.01
CA LEU A 197 -27.90 8.72 -17.86
C LEU A 197 -28.38 10.15 -17.55
N LYS A 198 -27.58 10.94 -16.83
CA LYS A 198 -27.99 12.27 -16.36
C LYS A 198 -27.46 13.42 -17.21
N CYS A 199 -26.28 13.24 -17.81
CA CYS A 199 -25.59 14.31 -18.51
C CYS A 199 -25.26 13.96 -19.97
N GLY A 200 -25.49 12.71 -20.42
CA GLY A 200 -25.06 12.25 -21.74
C GLY A 200 -23.54 12.21 -21.91
N VAL A 201 -22.78 12.17 -20.81
CA VAL A 201 -21.31 12.20 -20.84
C VAL A 201 -20.76 10.79 -20.97
N GLU A 202 -19.84 10.61 -21.92
CA GLU A 202 -19.04 9.40 -22.07
C GLU A 202 -17.57 9.68 -21.75
N ILE A 203 -16.90 8.70 -21.13
CA ILE A 203 -15.50 8.80 -20.74
C ILE A 203 -14.75 7.63 -21.36
N LEU A 204 -13.74 7.94 -22.16
CA LEU A 204 -12.90 6.98 -22.87
C LEU A 204 -11.44 7.16 -22.45
N ALA A 205 -10.66 6.08 -22.55
CA ALA A 205 -9.23 6.08 -22.28
C ALA A 205 -8.54 5.13 -23.25
N PHE A 206 -7.42 5.57 -23.84
CA PHE A 206 -6.61 4.81 -24.78
C PHE A 206 -5.12 4.96 -24.46
N VAL A 207 -4.28 4.09 -25.03
CA VAL A 207 -2.83 4.12 -24.82
C VAL A 207 -2.18 4.95 -25.91
N SER A 208 -1.54 6.07 -25.54
CA SER A 208 -0.81 6.92 -26.49
C SER A 208 0.64 6.50 -26.70
N LYS A 209 1.22 5.70 -25.79
CA LYS A 209 2.63 5.27 -25.86
C LYS A 209 2.90 4.01 -25.05
N VAL A 210 3.70 3.09 -25.59
CA VAL A 210 4.30 1.96 -24.87
C VAL A 210 5.79 1.93 -25.14
N HIS A 211 6.60 2.17 -24.11
CA HIS A 211 8.06 2.26 -24.22
C HIS A 211 8.50 3.28 -25.29
N GLN A 212 9.06 2.84 -26.43
CA GLN A 212 9.47 3.70 -27.55
C GLN A 212 8.41 3.81 -28.65
N VAL A 213 7.34 3.01 -28.59
CA VAL A 213 6.27 3.01 -29.60
C VAL A 213 5.26 4.09 -29.22
N VAL A 214 5.10 5.08 -30.10
CA VAL A 214 4.24 6.25 -29.90
C VAL A 214 3.09 6.21 -30.91
N LEU A 215 1.88 6.50 -30.45
CA LEU A 215 0.72 6.67 -31.32
C LEU A 215 0.88 7.97 -32.12
N PRO A 216 0.72 7.96 -33.47
CA PRO A 216 0.76 9.19 -34.26
C PRO A 216 -0.29 10.21 -33.78
N GLU A 217 0.05 11.50 -33.80
CA GLU A 217 -0.80 12.58 -33.25
C GLU A 217 -2.19 12.64 -33.91
N ASP A 218 -2.25 12.28 -35.18
CA ASP A 218 -3.41 12.33 -36.07
C ASP A 218 -4.08 10.95 -36.24
N ALA A 219 -3.68 9.95 -35.45
CA ALA A 219 -4.30 8.62 -35.45
C ALA A 219 -5.64 8.54 -34.70
N VAL A 220 -5.97 9.55 -33.88
CA VAL A 220 -7.18 9.56 -33.06
C VAL A 220 -7.99 10.81 -33.35
N ASP A 221 -9.19 10.62 -33.87
CA ASP A 221 -10.22 11.65 -33.88
C ASP A 221 -10.92 11.69 -32.52
N TYR A 222 -10.63 12.72 -31.72
CA TYR A 222 -11.17 12.87 -30.37
C TYR A 222 -12.68 13.12 -30.33
N GLU A 223 -13.26 13.61 -31.41
CA GLU A 223 -14.70 13.91 -31.51
C GLU A 223 -15.50 12.68 -31.95
N ALA A 224 -14.87 11.78 -32.72
CA ALA A 224 -15.50 10.57 -33.23
C ALA A 224 -15.05 9.28 -32.52
N LEU A 225 -14.12 9.35 -31.55
CA LEU A 225 -13.59 8.18 -30.87
C LEU A 225 -14.71 7.40 -30.16
N THR A 226 -14.81 6.13 -30.50
CA THR A 226 -15.78 5.21 -29.90
C THR A 226 -15.10 4.22 -28.96
N LEU A 227 -15.89 3.67 -28.04
CA LEU A 227 -15.44 2.61 -27.14
C LEU A 227 -14.92 1.38 -27.91
N ASP A 228 -15.51 1.06 -29.05
CA ASP A 228 -15.12 -0.11 -29.84
C ASP A 228 -13.81 0.10 -30.59
N GLN A 229 -13.49 1.33 -31.01
CA GLN A 229 -12.15 1.64 -31.54
C GLN A 229 -11.07 1.53 -30.47
N VAL A 230 -11.38 1.92 -29.23
CA VAL A 230 -10.48 1.72 -28.08
C VAL A 230 -10.29 0.23 -27.78
N ARG A 231 -11.32 -0.59 -27.96
CA ARG A 231 -11.28 -2.05 -27.76
C ARG A 231 -10.62 -2.78 -28.94
N GLY A 232 -10.73 -2.25 -30.15
CA GLY A 232 -10.35 -2.86 -31.42
C GLY A 232 -8.84 -2.95 -31.67
N CYS A 233 -8.01 -2.39 -30.80
CA CYS A 233 -6.58 -2.71 -30.78
C CYS A 233 -6.35 -4.08 -30.10
N HIS A 234 -6.77 -5.16 -30.76
CA HIS A 234 -6.12 -6.47 -30.65
C HIS A 234 -5.18 -6.62 -31.86
N PRO A 235 -3.89 -6.24 -31.78
CA PRO A 235 -2.94 -6.43 -32.87
C PRO A 235 -2.04 -7.66 -32.66
N PHE A 236 -2.53 -8.70 -31.98
CA PHE A 236 -1.77 -9.94 -31.78
C PHE A 236 -2.70 -11.16 -31.69
N ASP A 237 -3.41 -11.45 -32.78
CA ASP A 237 -3.57 -12.83 -33.26
C ASP A 237 -2.46 -13.13 -34.27
#